data_AF-A0A9K3PL17-F1
#
_entry.id   AF-A0A9K3PL17-F1
#
_cell.length_a   1.000
_cell.length_b   1.000
_cell.length_c   1.000
_cell.angle_alpha   90.00
_cell.angle_beta   90.00
_cell.angle_gamma   90.00
#
_symmetry.space_group_name_H-M   'P 1'
#
loop_
_entity.id
_entity.type
_entity.pdbx_description
1 polymer ?
#
loop_
_entity_poly.entity_id
_entity_poly.type
_entity_poly.pdbx_seq_one_letter_code
_entity_poly.pdbx_strand_id
1 'polypeptide(L)'
;MNVELAKNETLESATPVKRMSLEDAHVELERQGLSCILINERLLVGVSSACRWDVRAKMEVLIFVQHIPGILTLEKVLQDLKALPSWVDQHHVGGKCPPFGFGRARLKMLVYYADSVSLEAAHEISQTARPREWCASTFLAAQDAEGKHYILDPASAPFWGRAFYPELRYRAERLTGGSVGVLQLPGFPCWIKVVGVLSNLYIFVIAFQMPWILLVFFGALLLHFLIATACQLWHDRKHKKKNDTEDYTMGHGPYTDYGDDSQFHVV
;
A
#
# COMPACT_ATOMS: atom_id res chain seq x y z
N MET A 1 5.46 8.96 66.98
CA MET A 1 5.31 9.69 65.71
C MET A 1 4.39 8.86 64.83
N ASN A 2 3.09 9.14 64.92
CA ASN A 2 2.06 8.48 64.11
C ASN A 2 1.82 9.36 62.89
N VAL A 3 1.97 8.77 61.70
CA VAL A 3 1.49 9.39 60.45
C VAL A 3 0.65 8.33 59.75
N GLU A 4 -0.59 8.20 60.21
CA GLU A 4 -1.69 7.74 59.38
C GLU A 4 -2.10 8.92 58.50
N LEU A 5 -1.79 8.84 57.20
CA LEU A 5 -2.30 9.76 56.19
C LEU A 5 -3.07 8.95 55.16
N ALA A 6 -4.37 8.87 55.45
CA ALA A 6 -5.50 8.84 54.52
C ALA A 6 -5.14 8.69 53.03
N LYS A 7 -5.20 7.46 52.52
CA LYS A 7 -5.60 7.23 51.13
C LYS A 7 -7.12 7.20 51.09
N ASN A 8 -7.70 8.38 50.87
CA ASN A 8 -9.10 8.49 50.50
C ASN A 8 -9.27 7.85 49.12
N GLU A 9 -9.90 6.68 49.13
CA GLU A 9 -10.57 6.08 48.01
C GLU A 9 -11.71 7.00 47.58
N THR A 10 -11.47 7.86 46.59
CA THR A 10 -12.56 8.32 45.72
C THR A 10 -12.89 7.17 44.77
N LEU A 11 -13.71 6.24 45.28
CA LEU A 11 -14.56 5.39 44.44
C LEU A 11 -15.57 6.33 43.77
N GLU A 12 -15.19 6.95 42.65
CA GLU A 12 -16.16 7.48 41.72
C GLU A 12 -17.04 6.32 41.29
N SER A 13 -18.30 6.37 41.73
CA SER A 13 -19.35 5.45 41.30
C SER A 13 -19.38 5.48 39.77
N ALA A 14 -18.81 4.46 39.14
CA ALA A 14 -18.84 4.29 37.71
C ALA A 14 -20.30 4.22 37.29
N THR A 15 -20.81 5.28 36.67
CA THR A 15 -22.08 5.22 35.96
C THR A 15 -22.03 4.01 35.04
N PRO A 16 -23.03 3.10 35.12
CA PRO A 16 -23.01 1.89 34.31
C PRO A 16 -22.86 2.28 32.85
N VAL A 17 -21.81 1.81 32.20
CA VAL A 17 -21.53 2.09 30.81
C VAL A 17 -22.66 1.47 30.00
N LYS A 18 -23.55 2.32 29.46
CA LYS A 18 -24.68 1.89 28.64
C LYS A 18 -24.14 1.08 27.46
N ARG A 19 -24.66 -0.14 27.27
CA ARG A 19 -24.42 -0.93 26.05
C ARG A 19 -24.79 -0.11 24.83
N MET A 20 -23.89 -0.04 23.85
CA MET A 20 -24.15 0.63 22.59
C MET A 20 -25.17 -0.17 21.77
N SER A 21 -26.23 0.49 21.32
CA SER A 21 -27.17 -0.06 20.33
C SER A 21 -26.62 0.12 18.91
N LEU A 22 -27.21 -0.57 17.93
CA LEU A 22 -26.84 -0.34 16.52
C LEU A 22 -27.26 1.07 16.07
N GLU A 23 -28.34 1.61 16.62
CA GLU A 23 -28.78 2.99 16.40
C GLU A 23 -27.76 3.99 16.96
N ASP A 24 -27.27 3.77 18.20
CA ASP A 24 -26.23 4.59 18.80
C ASP A 24 -24.93 4.52 17.97
N ALA A 25 -24.56 3.32 17.50
CA ALA A 25 -23.41 3.12 16.62
C ALA A 25 -23.58 3.81 15.27
N HIS A 26 -24.78 3.80 14.70
CA HIS A 26 -25.08 4.50 13.45
C HIS A 26 -24.82 6.00 13.58
N VAL A 27 -25.38 6.64 14.62
CA VAL A 27 -25.15 8.06 14.91
C VAL A 27 -23.68 8.35 15.13
N GLU A 28 -22.97 7.50 15.88
CA GLU A 28 -21.54 7.70 16.15
C GLU A 28 -20.68 7.53 14.90
N LEU A 29 -20.97 6.59 14.02
CA LEU A 29 -20.27 6.40 12.75
C LEU A 29 -20.48 7.59 11.81
N GLU A 30 -21.70 8.12 11.70
CA GLU A 30 -21.97 9.34 10.93
C GLU A 30 -21.23 10.55 11.51
N ARG A 31 -21.22 10.68 12.85
CA ARG A 31 -20.47 11.74 13.55
C ARG A 31 -18.96 11.67 13.28
N GLN A 32 -18.43 10.47 13.06
CA GLN A 32 -17.05 10.22 12.67
C GLN A 32 -16.77 10.38 11.17
N GLY A 33 -17.77 10.82 10.38
CA GLY A 33 -17.65 11.06 8.95
C GLY A 33 -17.68 9.80 8.08
N LEU A 34 -18.29 8.70 8.57
CA LEU A 34 -18.56 7.51 7.77
C LEU A 34 -19.97 7.57 7.16
N SER A 35 -20.08 7.11 5.92
CA SER A 35 -21.38 6.80 5.31
C SER A 35 -21.82 5.43 5.79
N CYS A 36 -23.01 5.36 6.38
CA CYS A 36 -23.51 4.13 6.99
C CYS A 36 -24.50 3.42 6.07
N ILE A 37 -24.40 2.10 6.06
CA ILE A 37 -25.26 1.18 5.31
C ILE A 37 -25.74 0.14 6.32
N LEU A 38 -27.00 0.24 6.73
CA LEU A 38 -27.62 -0.78 7.56
C LEU A 38 -28.00 -1.97 6.65
N ILE A 39 -27.37 -3.12 6.86
CA ILE A 39 -27.63 -4.32 6.05
C ILE A 39 -28.84 -5.07 6.60
N ASN A 40 -28.91 -5.21 7.93
CA ASN A 40 -30.02 -5.84 8.63
C ASN A 40 -30.03 -5.43 10.11
N GLU A 41 -31.00 -5.94 10.88
CA GLU A 41 -31.16 -5.69 12.33
C GLU A 41 -29.96 -6.09 13.20
N ARG A 42 -28.95 -6.75 12.63
CA ARG A 42 -27.77 -7.23 13.35
C ARG A 42 -26.46 -6.73 12.78
N LEU A 43 -26.46 -6.04 11.65
CA LEU A 43 -25.24 -5.66 10.95
C LEU A 43 -25.37 -4.27 10.34
N LEU A 44 -24.50 -3.39 10.83
CA LEU A 44 -24.31 -2.04 10.34
C LEU A 44 -22.90 -1.93 9.73
N VAL A 45 -22.81 -1.30 8.56
CA VAL A 45 -21.53 -1.09 7.87
C VAL A 45 -21.28 0.38 7.68
N GLY A 46 -20.24 0.91 8.31
CA GLY A 46 -19.73 2.26 8.08
C GLY A 46 -18.59 2.23 7.06
N VAL A 47 -18.67 3.07 6.04
CA VAL A 47 -17.63 3.19 5.02
C VAL A 47 -17.16 4.64 4.90
N SER A 48 -15.85 4.84 4.83
CA SER A 48 -15.26 6.12 4.51
C SER A 48 -14.08 5.94 3.57
N SER A 49 -13.91 6.89 2.67
CA SER A 49 -12.79 6.91 1.73
C SER A 49 -12.21 8.30 1.65
N ALA A 50 -10.92 8.42 1.95
CA ALA A 50 -10.21 9.69 1.90
C ALA A 50 -8.81 9.52 1.32
N CYS A 51 -8.39 10.49 0.52
CA CYS A 51 -7.00 10.61 0.09
C CYS A 51 -6.18 11.20 1.25
N ARG A 52 -5.21 10.43 1.77
CA ARG A 52 -4.34 10.85 2.87
C ARG A 52 -2.94 11.12 2.34
N TRP A 53 -2.65 12.39 2.11
CA TRP A 53 -1.39 12.86 1.53
C TRP A 53 -0.17 12.52 2.39
N ASP A 54 -0.34 12.51 3.72
CA ASP A 54 0.74 12.18 4.67
C ASP A 54 1.35 10.79 4.44
N VAL A 55 0.52 9.83 4.01
CA VAL A 55 0.92 8.43 3.73
C VAL A 55 0.92 8.10 2.24
N ARG A 56 0.59 9.07 1.38
CA ARG A 56 0.43 8.91 -0.07
C ARG A 56 -0.37 7.67 -0.46
N ALA A 57 -1.47 7.47 0.26
CA ALA A 57 -2.36 6.36 0.02
C ALA A 57 -3.80 6.85 -0.03
N LYS A 58 -4.59 6.20 -0.88
CA LYS A 58 -6.03 6.24 -0.75
C LYS A 58 -6.39 5.35 0.43
N MET A 59 -6.91 5.94 1.49
CA MET A 59 -7.30 5.21 2.70
C MET A 59 -8.78 4.92 2.66
N GLU A 60 -9.12 3.64 2.69
CA GLU A 60 -10.48 3.13 2.80
C GLU A 60 -10.65 2.53 4.18
N VAL A 61 -11.65 3.03 4.92
CA VAL A 61 -12.00 2.55 6.25
C VAL A 61 -13.36 1.88 6.14
N LEU A 62 -13.42 0.60 6.48
CA LEU A 62 -14.66 -0.18 6.55
C LEU A 62 -14.83 -0.67 7.99
N ILE A 63 -15.95 -0.30 8.62
CA ILE A 63 -16.31 -0.69 9.97
C ILE A 63 -17.58 -1.53 9.91
N PHE A 64 -17.50 -2.75 10.39
CA PHE A 64 -18.61 -3.68 10.49
C PHE A 64 -18.99 -3.79 11.96
N VAL A 65 -20.16 -3.28 12.33
CA VAL A 65 -20.70 -3.36 13.69
C VAL A 65 -21.76 -4.45 13.70
N GLN A 66 -21.54 -5.50 14.50
CA GLN A 66 -22.41 -6.66 14.56
C GLN A 66 -22.99 -6.87 15.95
N HIS A 67 -24.32 -7.01 16.02
CA HIS A 67 -25.02 -7.40 17.24
C HIS A 67 -25.13 -8.92 17.32
N ILE A 68 -24.60 -9.50 18.41
CA ILE A 68 -24.60 -10.93 18.70
C ILE A 68 -25.51 -11.18 19.90
N PRO A 69 -26.70 -11.77 19.72
CA PRO A 69 -27.52 -12.19 20.85
C PRO A 69 -26.83 -13.37 21.54
N GLY A 70 -26.54 -13.24 22.84
CA GLY A 70 -25.82 -14.23 23.62
C GLY A 70 -24.30 -14.03 23.66
N ILE A 71 -23.57 -15.16 23.64
CA ILE A 71 -22.13 -15.21 23.88
C ILE A 71 -21.35 -15.08 22.57
N LEU A 72 -20.41 -14.14 22.49
CA LEU A 72 -19.42 -14.10 21.42
C LEU A 72 -18.37 -15.19 21.64
N THR A 73 -18.35 -16.20 20.77
CA THR A 73 -17.37 -17.31 20.82
C THR A 73 -16.22 -17.10 19.84
N LEU A 74 -15.11 -17.82 20.04
CA LEU A 74 -13.96 -17.80 19.14
C LEU A 74 -14.32 -18.27 17.73
N GLU A 75 -15.14 -19.31 17.60
CA GLU A 75 -15.57 -19.86 16.31
C GLU A 75 -16.27 -18.81 15.46
N LYS A 76 -17.12 -18.00 16.09
CA LYS A 76 -17.83 -16.90 15.44
C LYS A 76 -16.86 -15.84 14.93
N VAL A 77 -15.91 -15.41 15.75
CA VAL A 77 -14.86 -14.44 15.36
C VAL A 77 -14.06 -14.98 14.16
N LEU A 78 -13.63 -16.25 14.20
CA LEU A 78 -12.87 -16.88 13.12
C LEU A 78 -13.69 -17.03 11.83
N GLN A 79 -14.97 -17.35 11.94
CA GLN A 79 -15.89 -17.43 10.80
C GLN A 79 -16.03 -16.07 10.12
N ASP A 80 -16.20 -15.00 10.90
CA ASP A 80 -16.34 -13.64 10.36
C ASP A 80 -15.03 -13.16 9.73
N LEU A 81 -13.89 -13.44 10.36
CA LEU A 81 -12.58 -13.15 9.77
C LEU A 81 -12.34 -13.89 8.44
N LYS A 82 -12.93 -15.08 8.28
CA LYS A 82 -12.90 -15.84 7.02
C LYS A 82 -13.82 -15.22 5.97
N ALA A 83 -14.98 -14.70 6.37
CA ALA A 83 -15.96 -14.07 5.48
C ALA A 83 -15.62 -12.60 5.12
N LEU A 84 -14.82 -11.94 5.96
CA LEU A 84 -14.48 -10.52 5.86
C LEU A 84 -13.95 -10.09 4.48
N PRO A 85 -13.09 -10.85 3.78
CA PRO A 85 -12.67 -10.47 2.42
C PRO A 85 -13.85 -10.27 1.48
N SER A 86 -14.79 -11.21 1.47
CA SER A 86 -15.99 -11.14 0.63
C SER A 86 -16.89 -9.96 1.01
N TRP A 87 -17.05 -9.67 2.30
CA TRP A 87 -17.81 -8.50 2.75
C TRP A 87 -17.18 -7.18 2.30
N VAL A 88 -15.85 -7.09 2.38
CA VAL A 88 -15.11 -5.90 1.95
C VAL A 88 -15.25 -5.69 0.45
N ASP A 89 -15.19 -6.75 -0.36
CA ASP A 89 -15.35 -6.64 -1.81
C ASP A 89 -16.76 -6.17 -2.21
N GLN A 90 -17.79 -6.60 -1.47
CA GLN A 90 -19.18 -6.18 -1.69
C GLN A 90 -19.43 -4.69 -1.36
N HIS A 91 -18.71 -4.14 -0.38
CA HIS A 91 -18.92 -2.77 0.12
C HIS A 91 -17.80 -1.81 -0.30
N HIS A 92 -16.99 -2.21 -1.28
CA HIS A 92 -15.89 -1.40 -1.76
C HIS A 92 -16.41 -0.16 -2.49
N VAL A 93 -16.13 1.01 -1.92
CA VAL A 93 -16.38 2.30 -2.58
C VAL A 93 -15.24 2.55 -3.56
N GLY A 94 -15.42 2.07 -4.79
CA GLY A 94 -14.49 2.19 -5.92
C GLY A 94 -14.25 3.62 -6.43
N GLY A 95 -14.10 4.59 -5.53
CA GLY A 95 -13.86 5.99 -5.87
C GLY A 95 -12.54 6.18 -6.62
N LYS A 96 -12.61 6.86 -7.78
CA LYS A 96 -11.45 7.41 -8.50
C LYS A 96 -11.01 8.70 -7.79
N CYS A 97 -10.16 8.60 -6.77
CA CYS A 97 -9.55 9.78 -6.15
C CYS A 97 -8.15 9.97 -6.78
N PRO A 98 -7.88 11.06 -7.50
CA PRO A 98 -6.53 11.38 -7.93
C PRO A 98 -5.62 11.70 -6.73
N PRO A 99 -4.30 11.47 -6.83
CA PRO A 99 -3.56 11.04 -8.02
C PRO A 99 -3.64 9.53 -8.29
N PHE A 100 -3.75 9.18 -9.57
CA PHE A 100 -3.75 7.79 -10.04
C PHE A 100 -2.37 7.15 -9.78
N GLY A 101 -2.35 5.92 -9.25
CA GLY A 101 -1.11 5.19 -8.94
C GLY A 101 -0.69 5.19 -7.46
N PHE A 102 -1.40 5.92 -6.58
CA PHE A 102 -1.19 5.76 -5.13
C PHE A 102 -1.62 4.37 -4.66
N GLY A 103 -0.87 3.82 -3.72
CA GLY A 103 -1.22 2.57 -3.06
C GLY A 103 -2.56 2.68 -2.33
N ARG A 104 -3.28 1.56 -2.22
CA ARG A 104 -4.56 1.51 -1.50
C ARG A 104 -4.29 0.97 -0.09
N ALA A 105 -4.55 1.81 0.91
CA ALA A 105 -4.57 1.38 2.30
C ALA A 105 -5.99 1.00 2.69
N ARG A 106 -6.17 -0.20 3.25
CA ARG A 106 -7.49 -0.72 3.62
C ARG A 106 -7.53 -1.06 5.09
N LEU A 107 -8.26 -0.26 5.85
CA LEU A 107 -8.48 -0.49 7.27
C LEU A 107 -9.85 -1.12 7.46
N LYS A 108 -9.86 -2.32 8.03
CA LYS A 108 -11.06 -3.10 8.29
C LYS A 108 -11.23 -3.16 9.80
N MET A 109 -12.42 -2.89 10.30
CA MET A 109 -12.73 -3.01 11.71
C MET A 109 -13.98 -3.86 11.89
N LEU A 110 -13.92 -4.84 12.79
CA LEU A 110 -15.07 -5.62 13.24
C LEU A 110 -15.33 -5.26 14.70
N VAL A 111 -16.53 -4.74 14.97
CA VAL A 111 -16.98 -4.37 16.30
C VAL A 111 -18.16 -5.25 16.67
N TYR A 112 -18.09 -5.92 17.82
CA TYR A 112 -19.13 -6.81 18.30
C TYR A 112 -19.84 -6.24 19.52
N TYR A 113 -21.18 -6.25 19.50
CA TYR A 113 -22.00 -6.01 20.68
C TYR A 113 -22.66 -7.32 21.10
N ALA A 114 -22.16 -7.92 22.18
CA ALA A 114 -22.60 -9.22 22.68
C ALA A 114 -23.16 -9.11 24.10
N ASP A 115 -23.91 -10.13 24.55
CA ASP A 115 -24.35 -10.17 25.95
C ASP A 115 -23.17 -10.54 26.86
N SER A 116 -22.32 -11.46 26.41
CA SER A 116 -21.04 -11.78 27.03
C SER A 116 -20.00 -12.19 26.00
N VAL A 117 -18.73 -12.17 26.37
CA VAL A 117 -17.60 -12.52 25.50
C VAL A 117 -16.83 -13.68 26.12
N SER A 118 -16.64 -14.78 25.36
CA SER A 118 -15.86 -15.91 25.82
C SER A 118 -14.40 -15.50 26.03
N LEU A 119 -13.69 -16.17 26.94
CA LEU A 119 -12.30 -15.83 27.26
C LEU A 119 -11.38 -16.01 26.05
N GLU A 120 -11.64 -17.04 25.24
CA GLU A 120 -10.92 -17.32 24.01
C GLU A 120 -11.18 -16.25 22.94
N ALA A 121 -12.43 -15.79 22.80
CA ALA A 121 -12.77 -14.69 21.89
C ALA A 121 -12.10 -13.39 22.31
N ALA A 122 -12.14 -13.06 23.61
CA ALA A 122 -11.46 -11.90 24.18
C ALA A 122 -9.94 -11.94 23.93
N HIS A 123 -9.34 -13.13 24.05
CA HIS A 123 -7.93 -13.34 23.78
C HIS A 123 -7.59 -13.12 22.29
N GLU A 124 -8.36 -13.71 21.37
CA GLU A 124 -8.18 -13.50 19.93
C GLU A 124 -8.35 -12.02 19.55
N ILE A 125 -9.35 -11.32 20.10
CA ILE A 125 -9.59 -9.89 19.86
C ILE A 125 -8.40 -9.04 20.33
N SER A 126 -7.81 -9.36 21.47
CA SER A 126 -6.72 -8.59 22.07
C SER A 126 -5.34 -8.88 21.46
N GLN A 127 -5.16 -10.04 20.84
CA GLN A 127 -3.85 -10.48 20.34
C GLN A 127 -3.74 -10.56 18.81
N THR A 128 -4.85 -10.75 18.09
CA THR A 128 -4.77 -11.03 16.65
C THR A 128 -4.94 -9.76 15.83
N ALA A 129 -3.81 -9.22 15.39
CA ALA A 129 -3.76 -8.27 14.27
C ALA A 129 -3.12 -8.96 13.06
N ARG A 130 -3.92 -9.27 12.03
CA ARG A 130 -3.43 -9.98 10.83
C ARG A 130 -3.07 -8.97 9.74
N PRO A 131 -1.78 -8.74 9.44
CA PRO A 131 -1.41 -8.15 8.16
C PRO A 131 -1.60 -9.21 7.08
N ARG A 132 -2.55 -9.00 6.16
CA ARG A 132 -2.65 -9.82 4.94
C ARG A 132 -2.03 -9.16 3.72
N GLU A 133 -1.97 -7.83 3.70
CA GLU A 133 -1.53 -7.03 2.55
C GLU A 133 -0.78 -5.77 3.02
N TRP A 134 0.05 -5.21 2.15
CA TRP A 134 0.74 -3.94 2.39
C TRP A 134 -0.28 -2.82 2.65
N CYS A 135 -0.08 -2.05 3.74
CA CYS A 135 -1.02 -1.02 4.20
C CYS A 135 -2.47 -1.50 4.42
N ALA A 136 -2.69 -2.78 4.69
CA ALA A 136 -3.98 -3.30 5.15
C ALA A 136 -3.92 -3.77 6.60
N SER A 137 -4.95 -3.46 7.38
CA SER A 137 -5.06 -3.90 8.76
C SER A 137 -6.49 -4.30 9.09
N THR A 138 -6.64 -5.37 9.88
CA THR A 138 -7.91 -5.77 10.47
C THR A 138 -7.84 -5.53 11.97
N PHE A 139 -8.77 -4.76 12.49
CA PHE A 139 -8.89 -4.39 13.90
C PHE A 139 -10.15 -5.03 14.48
N LEU A 140 -10.03 -5.67 15.63
CA LEU A 140 -11.15 -6.29 16.33
C LEU A 140 -11.46 -5.49 17.59
N ALA A 141 -12.76 -5.34 17.86
CA ALA A 141 -13.24 -4.79 19.11
C ALA A 141 -14.54 -5.48 19.52
N ALA A 142 -14.81 -5.56 20.82
CA ALA A 142 -16.09 -6.01 21.35
C ALA A 142 -16.50 -5.21 22.58
N GLN A 143 -17.80 -5.16 22.87
CA GLN A 143 -18.39 -4.69 24.11
C GLN A 143 -19.40 -5.75 24.59
N ASP A 144 -19.36 -6.08 25.88
CA ASP A 144 -20.38 -6.92 26.52
C ASP A 144 -21.54 -6.10 27.11
N ALA A 145 -22.56 -6.77 27.66
CA ALA A 145 -23.72 -6.10 28.26
C ALA A 145 -23.38 -5.34 29.56
N GLU A 146 -22.27 -5.68 30.22
CA GLU A 146 -21.76 -4.98 31.42
C GLU A 146 -20.98 -3.70 31.05
N GLY A 147 -20.77 -3.47 29.74
CA GLY A 147 -20.04 -2.31 29.22
C GLY A 147 -18.52 -2.49 29.23
N LYS A 148 -18.03 -3.69 29.53
CA LYS A 148 -16.62 -4.02 29.40
C LYS A 148 -16.28 -4.17 27.92
N HIS A 149 -15.18 -3.56 27.53
CA HIS A 149 -14.73 -3.54 26.15
C HIS A 149 -13.42 -4.33 26.00
N TYR A 150 -13.29 -4.95 24.84
CA TYR A 150 -12.16 -5.76 24.44
C TYR A 150 -11.60 -5.15 23.17
N ILE A 151 -10.34 -4.72 23.19
CA ILE A 151 -9.68 -4.09 22.05
C ILE A 151 -8.28 -4.68 21.88
N LEU A 152 -7.73 -4.55 20.67
CA LEU A 152 -6.38 -4.97 20.33
C LEU A 152 -5.34 -4.29 21.24
N ASP A 153 -4.43 -5.08 21.81
CA ASP A 153 -3.26 -4.58 22.53
C ASP A 153 -2.32 -3.82 21.58
N PRO A 154 -1.89 -2.59 21.91
CA PRO A 154 -0.91 -1.85 21.11
C PRO A 154 0.35 -2.65 20.76
N ALA A 155 0.83 -3.51 21.67
CA ALA A 155 2.04 -4.31 21.49
C ALA A 155 1.89 -5.32 20.34
N SER A 156 0.68 -5.86 20.19
CA SER A 156 0.30 -6.90 19.21
C SER A 156 0.03 -6.33 17.81
N ALA A 157 -0.06 -5.01 17.65
CA ALA A 157 -0.29 -4.40 16.34
C ALA A 157 0.96 -4.52 15.43
N PRO A 158 0.82 -4.98 14.17
CA PRO A 158 1.92 -5.04 13.19
C PRO A 158 2.40 -3.64 12.84
N PHE A 159 3.59 -3.49 12.24
CA PHE A 159 4.21 -2.19 11.97
C PHE A 159 3.27 -1.16 11.28
N TRP A 160 2.64 -1.54 10.16
CA TRP A 160 1.63 -0.69 9.51
C TRP A 160 0.35 -0.55 10.34
N GLY A 161 -0.01 -1.57 11.12
CA GLY A 161 -1.08 -1.48 12.10
C GLY A 161 -0.81 -0.39 13.14
N ARG A 162 0.42 -0.26 13.66
CA ARG A 162 0.82 0.77 14.64
C ARG A 162 0.72 2.19 14.08
N ALA A 163 0.94 2.35 12.78
CA ALA A 163 0.74 3.63 12.10
C ALA A 163 -0.71 4.11 12.17
N PHE A 164 -1.66 3.20 11.97
CA PHE A 164 -3.10 3.48 11.98
C PHE A 164 -3.75 3.22 13.36
N TYR A 165 -3.02 2.61 14.29
CA TYR A 165 -3.54 2.16 15.59
C TYR A 165 -4.18 3.28 16.40
N PRO A 166 -3.62 4.51 16.52
CA PRO A 166 -4.29 5.58 17.24
C PRO A 166 -5.67 5.91 16.66
N GLU A 167 -5.77 5.98 15.32
CA GLU A 167 -7.04 6.25 14.64
C GLU A 167 -8.03 5.09 14.87
N LEU A 168 -7.60 3.85 14.69
CA LEU A 168 -8.45 2.67 14.86
C LEU A 168 -8.91 2.49 16.31
N ARG A 169 -8.00 2.68 17.27
CA ARG A 169 -8.31 2.62 18.69
C ARG A 169 -9.31 3.70 19.07
N TYR A 170 -9.10 4.94 18.64
CA TYR A 170 -10.06 6.03 18.87
C TYR A 170 -11.45 5.64 18.38
N ARG A 171 -11.57 5.14 17.15
CA ARG A 171 -12.86 4.75 16.57
C ARG A 171 -13.49 3.59 17.32
N ALA A 172 -12.69 2.58 17.67
CA ALA A 172 -13.14 1.43 18.45
C ALA A 172 -13.63 1.85 19.84
N GLU A 173 -12.87 2.64 20.58
CA GLU A 173 -13.25 3.15 21.91
C GLU A 173 -14.52 4.00 21.84
N ARG A 174 -14.68 4.85 20.82
CA ARG A 174 -15.93 5.59 20.59
C ARG A 174 -17.12 4.66 20.35
N LEU A 175 -16.91 3.54 19.66
CA LEU A 175 -17.96 2.55 19.35
C LEU A 175 -18.22 1.56 20.47
N THR A 176 -17.30 1.36 21.41
CA THR A 176 -17.46 0.43 22.55
C THR A 176 -17.66 1.15 23.89
N GLY A 177 -17.89 2.46 23.88
CA GLY A 177 -18.14 3.25 25.08
C GLY A 177 -16.90 3.52 25.95
N GLY A 178 -15.70 3.38 25.39
CA GLY A 178 -14.44 3.75 26.04
C GLY A 178 -14.35 5.26 26.31
N SER A 179 -13.60 5.63 27.35
CA SER A 179 -13.39 7.01 27.77
C SER A 179 -12.44 7.76 26.83
N VAL A 180 -12.95 8.16 25.68
CA VAL A 180 -12.19 9.01 24.76
C VAL A 180 -12.31 10.47 25.21
N GLY A 181 -11.34 10.94 25.99
CA GLY A 181 -11.28 12.33 26.48
C GLY A 181 -11.05 13.39 25.40
N VAL A 182 -10.81 12.98 24.14
CA VAL A 182 -10.52 13.88 23.02
C VAL A 182 -11.64 13.76 21.98
N LEU A 183 -12.25 14.86 21.58
CA LEU A 183 -13.33 14.87 20.57
C LEU A 183 -12.82 14.71 19.13
N GLN A 184 -11.53 14.92 18.89
CA GLN A 184 -10.94 14.92 17.55
C GLN A 184 -10.20 13.62 17.25
N LEU A 185 -10.30 13.17 15.99
CA LEU A 185 -9.57 12.03 15.47
C LEU A 185 -8.05 12.25 15.65
N PRO A 186 -7.30 11.31 16.25
CA PRO A 186 -5.86 11.48 16.40
C PRO A 186 -5.18 11.52 15.03
N GLY A 187 -4.25 12.46 14.87
CA GLY A 187 -3.41 12.52 13.68
C GLY A 187 -2.42 11.35 13.60
N PHE A 188 -1.79 11.20 12.44
CA PHE A 188 -0.73 10.21 12.28
C PHE A 188 0.46 10.49 13.21
N PRO A 189 1.10 9.43 13.75
CA PRO A 189 2.37 9.56 14.46
C PRO A 189 3.40 10.38 13.68
N CYS A 190 4.20 11.18 14.41
CA CYS A 190 5.20 12.08 13.81
C CYS A 190 6.17 11.36 12.85
N TRP A 191 6.59 10.14 13.19
CA TRP A 191 7.52 9.36 12.37
C TRP A 191 6.96 9.05 10.97
N ILE A 192 5.64 8.89 10.80
CA ILE A 192 5.02 8.69 9.48
C ILE A 192 5.19 9.93 8.64
N LYS A 193 4.98 11.11 9.23
CA LYS A 193 5.17 12.39 8.54
C LYS A 193 6.63 12.53 8.08
N VAL A 194 7.59 12.16 8.94
CA VAL A 194 9.02 12.15 8.60
C VAL A 194 9.31 11.19 7.45
N VAL A 195 8.80 9.95 7.49
CA VAL A 195 8.95 8.98 6.40
C VAL A 195 8.34 9.52 5.09
N GLY A 196 7.18 10.16 5.16
CA GLY A 196 6.53 10.80 4.03
C GLY A 196 7.37 11.93 3.41
N VAL A 197 8.01 12.75 4.24
CA VAL A 197 8.93 13.82 3.80
C VAL A 197 10.22 13.24 3.19
N LEU A 198 10.84 12.26 3.85
CA LEU A 198 12.06 11.61 3.34
C LEU A 198 11.81 10.92 2.00
N SER A 199 10.67 10.26 1.85
CA SER A 199 10.24 9.65 0.59
C SER A 199 10.03 10.70 -0.51
N ASN A 200 9.62 11.93 -0.16
CA ASN A 200 9.39 13.02 -1.14
C ASN A 200 10.74 13.54 -1.62
N LEU A 201 11.66 13.74 -0.68
CA LEU A 201 13.02 14.15 -0.98
C LEU A 201 13.74 13.11 -1.85
N TYR A 202 13.57 11.82 -1.56
CA TYR A 202 14.12 10.75 -2.38
C TYR A 202 13.56 10.74 -3.81
N ILE A 203 12.24 10.84 -3.98
CA ILE A 203 11.63 10.94 -5.31
C ILE A 203 12.08 12.19 -6.05
N PHE A 204 12.21 13.32 -5.35
CA PHE A 204 12.72 14.56 -5.94
C PHE A 204 14.15 14.41 -6.46
N VAL A 205 15.04 13.78 -5.67
CA VAL A 205 16.41 13.47 -6.08
C VAL A 205 16.42 12.56 -7.31
N ILE A 206 15.62 11.48 -7.32
CA ILE A 206 15.50 10.59 -8.48
C ILE A 206 15.00 11.36 -9.70
N ALA A 207 13.95 12.15 -9.56
CA ALA A 207 13.37 12.91 -10.66
C ALA A 207 14.36 13.91 -11.28
N PHE A 208 15.27 14.46 -10.46
CA PHE A 208 16.32 15.36 -10.94
C PHE A 208 17.52 14.61 -11.51
N GLN A 209 17.94 13.49 -10.92
CA GLN A 209 19.12 12.71 -11.34
C GLN A 209 18.85 11.83 -12.56
N MET A 210 17.68 11.20 -12.65
CA MET A 210 17.36 10.26 -13.73
C MET A 210 17.48 10.86 -15.14
N PRO A 211 17.03 12.10 -15.42
CA PRO A 211 17.25 12.71 -16.72
C PRO A 211 18.72 12.80 -17.11
N TRP A 212 19.61 13.15 -16.17
CA TRP A 212 21.05 13.21 -16.42
C TRP A 212 21.65 11.84 -16.67
N ILE A 213 21.26 10.83 -15.87
CA ILE A 213 21.70 9.45 -16.06
C ILE A 213 21.27 8.94 -17.44
N LEU A 214 20.00 9.17 -17.83
CA LEU A 214 19.49 8.80 -19.14
C LEU A 214 20.22 9.54 -20.26
N LEU A 215 20.47 10.85 -20.11
CA LEU A 215 21.19 11.65 -21.10
C LEU A 215 22.62 11.16 -21.31
N VAL A 216 23.35 10.86 -20.22
CA VAL A 216 24.71 10.31 -20.29
C VAL A 216 24.69 8.92 -20.94
N PHE A 217 23.73 8.07 -20.57
CA PHE A 217 23.59 6.73 -21.13
C PHE A 217 23.28 6.75 -22.64
N PHE A 218 22.28 7.51 -23.07
CA PHE A 218 21.94 7.65 -24.49
C PHE A 218 23.03 8.38 -25.29
N GLY A 219 23.70 9.38 -24.69
CA GLY A 219 24.85 10.04 -25.30
C GLY A 219 26.01 9.08 -25.54
N ALA A 220 26.34 8.23 -24.56
CA ALA A 220 27.37 7.22 -24.69
C ALA A 220 27.02 6.16 -25.76
N LEU A 221 25.76 5.70 -25.81
CA LEU A 221 25.29 4.79 -26.86
C LEU A 221 25.40 5.41 -28.25
N LEU A 222 24.94 6.66 -28.42
CA LEU A 222 25.04 7.37 -29.70
C LEU A 222 26.49 7.51 -30.15
N LEU A 223 27.39 7.89 -29.24
CA LEU A 223 28.82 7.99 -29.51
C LEU A 223 29.41 6.65 -29.95
N HIS A 224 29.05 5.56 -29.28
CA HIS A 224 29.49 4.21 -29.67
C HIS A 224 29.05 3.85 -31.09
N PHE A 225 27.79 4.12 -31.46
CA PHE A 225 27.30 3.89 -32.83
C PHE A 225 28.04 4.76 -33.85
N LEU A 226 28.27 6.04 -33.56
CA LEU A 226 29.02 6.93 -34.48
C LEU A 226 30.44 6.43 -34.70
N ILE A 227 31.14 6.00 -33.64
CA ILE A 227 32.48 5.41 -33.75
C ILE A 227 32.44 4.12 -34.58
N ALA A 228 31.49 3.22 -34.30
CA ALA A 228 31.33 1.97 -35.04
C ALA A 228 31.08 2.21 -36.54
N THR A 229 30.18 3.13 -36.89
CA THR A 229 29.90 3.50 -38.29
C THR A 229 31.11 4.15 -38.95
N ALA A 230 31.84 5.03 -38.26
CA ALA A 230 33.06 5.63 -38.79
C ALA A 230 34.16 4.57 -39.06
N CYS A 231 34.33 3.60 -38.16
CA CYS A 231 35.24 2.48 -38.34
C CYS A 231 34.84 1.61 -39.54
N GLN A 232 33.55 1.29 -39.70
CA GLN A 232 33.04 0.53 -40.86
C GLN A 232 33.28 1.28 -42.17
N LEU A 233 32.91 2.56 -42.26
CA LEU A 233 33.13 3.38 -43.44
C LEU A 233 34.62 3.50 -43.82
N TRP A 234 35.50 3.60 -42.81
CA TRP A 234 36.94 3.62 -43.04
C TRP A 234 37.46 2.29 -43.57
N HIS A 235 37.01 1.17 -42.97
CA HIS A 235 37.34 -0.17 -43.42
C HIS A 235 36.92 -0.41 -44.88
N ASP A 236 35.68 -0.06 -45.23
CA ASP A 236 35.15 -0.20 -46.58
C ASP A 236 35.92 0.65 -47.60
N ARG A 237 36.24 1.90 -47.26
CA ARG A 237 37.08 2.77 -48.10
C ARG A 237 38.47 2.19 -48.31
N LYS A 238 39.06 1.58 -47.29
CA LYS A 238 40.40 0.96 -47.38
C LYS A 238 40.37 -0.27 -48.28
N HIS A 239 39.35 -1.13 -48.16
CA HIS A 239 39.17 -2.29 -49.03
C HIS A 239 38.91 -1.90 -50.48
N LYS A 240 38.08 -0.88 -50.73
CA LYS A 240 37.84 -0.37 -52.08
C LYS A 240 39.13 0.13 -52.75
N LYS A 241 39.94 0.92 -52.03
CA LYS A 241 41.26 1.36 -52.56
C LYS A 241 42.19 0.21 -52.89
N LYS A 242 42.16 -0.88 -52.13
CA LYS A 242 42.98 -2.07 -52.39
C LYS A 242 42.53 -2.77 -53.68
N ASN A 243 41.22 -2.97 -53.85
CA ASN A 243 40.67 -3.57 -55.07
C ASN A 243 40.93 -2.70 -56.31
N ASP A 244 40.75 -1.37 -56.22
CA ASP A 244 41.03 -0.44 -57.33
C ASP A 244 42.54 -0.45 -57.70
N THR A 245 43.44 -0.72 -56.74
CA THR A 245 44.88 -0.82 -56.99
C THR A 245 45.25 -2.15 -57.65
N GLU A 246 44.60 -3.25 -57.27
CA GLU A 246 44.80 -4.57 -57.87
C GLU A 246 44.31 -4.62 -59.33
N ASP A 247 43.17 -3.98 -59.65
CA ASP A 247 42.67 -3.85 -61.03
C ASP A 247 43.62 -3.01 -61.92
N TYR A 248 44.22 -1.95 -61.38
CA TYR A 248 45.23 -1.17 -62.10
C TYR A 248 46.53 -1.95 -62.38
N THR A 249 46.89 -2.91 -61.52
CA THR A 249 48.05 -3.78 -61.76
C THR A 249 47.77 -4.96 -62.69
N MET A 250 46.50 -5.35 -62.90
CA MET A 250 46.14 -6.39 -63.87
C MET A 250 45.85 -5.84 -65.29
N GLY A 251 45.65 -4.53 -65.45
CA GLY A 251 45.45 -3.86 -66.75
C GLY A 251 46.72 -3.62 -67.59
N HIS A 252 47.91 -3.87 -67.04
CA HIS A 252 49.19 -3.88 -67.76
C HIS A 252 49.84 -5.27 -67.71
N GLY A 253 49.09 -6.29 -68.12
CA GLY A 253 49.71 -7.52 -68.60
C GLY A 253 50.52 -7.20 -69.87
N PRO A 254 51.76 -7.70 -70.02
CA PRO A 254 52.49 -7.55 -71.28
C PRO A 254 51.65 -8.17 -72.40
N TYR A 255 51.45 -7.42 -73.48
CA TYR A 255 50.94 -7.94 -74.75
C TYR A 255 51.78 -9.19 -75.12
N THR A 256 51.22 -10.38 -74.94
CA THR A 256 51.64 -11.56 -75.67
C THR A 256 51.11 -11.41 -77.09
N ASP A 257 52.00 -10.92 -77.95
CA ASP A 257 51.93 -10.94 -79.40
C ASP A 257 51.79 -12.40 -79.86
N TYR A 258 50.57 -12.79 -80.27
CA TYR A 258 50.36 -14.04 -80.99
C TYR A 258 50.61 -13.74 -82.47
N GLY A 259 51.75 -14.21 -82.96
CA GLY A 259 52.15 -14.11 -84.35
C GLY A 259 51.12 -14.72 -85.29
N ASP A 260 50.71 -13.91 -86.26
CA ASP A 260 49.95 -14.29 -87.44
C ASP A 260 50.95 -14.70 -88.52
N ASP A 261 51.32 -16.00 -88.56
CA ASP A 261 52.08 -16.58 -89.67
C ASP A 261 51.12 -16.93 -90.80
N SER A 262 50.90 -15.97 -91.69
CA SER A 262 50.35 -16.20 -93.02
C SER A 262 51.46 -16.63 -93.98
N GLN A 263 51.43 -17.87 -94.47
CA GLN A 263 52.03 -18.20 -95.77
C GLN A 263 51.08 -19.05 -96.61
N PHE A 264 50.53 -18.40 -97.63
CA PHE A 264 50.07 -19.01 -98.87
C PHE A 264 51.23 -19.72 -99.57
N HIS A 265 50.99 -20.89 -100.16
CA HIS A 265 51.44 -21.16 -101.53
C HIS A 265 50.57 -22.22 -102.21
N VAL A 266 50.13 -21.86 -103.42
CA VAL A 266 49.50 -22.69 -104.45
C VAL A 266 50.57 -23.55 -105.12
N VAL A 267 50.34 -24.86 -105.23
CA VAL A 267 50.25 -25.75 -106.43
C VAL A 267 49.93 -27.15 -105.92
#